data_AF-A0A178VE69-F1
#
_entry.id   AF-A0A178VE69-F1
#
_cell.length_a   1.000
_cell.length_b   1.000
_cell.length_c   1.000
_cell.angle_alpha   90.00
_cell.angle_beta   90.00
_cell.angle_gamma   90.00
#
_symmetry.space_group_name_H-M   'P 1'
#
loop_
_entity.id
_entity.type
_entity.pdbx_description
1 polymer ?
#
loop_
_entity_poly.entity_id
_entity_poly.type
_entity_poly.pdbx_seq_one_letter_code
_entity_poly.pdbx_strand_id
1 'polypeptide(L)'
;MGARQLYIHFLAVSLKLFVYHRCHEVEENRVEKEKHPVNQKEKHVLYPVAIDNIPTEIKDNDDILESEFFDTRQAFLSLCQGNHYQYDTLRRAKHSSMMILYHLHNPTVPAFAMACAICQQELETAQGWRCEVCPDYDVCNACYSKGINHPHSIISRPSATDSVVQNTQTNQIQNAQLREVLLHVMTCCTAQCQYPRCRVIKGLIRHGLVCKTRGCIACKKMWSLFRLHSRNCRDPQCKVPKCRELRAHFSRKQQQADSRRRAAVMEMVRQRAADTTASTPE
;
A
#
# COMPACT_ATOMS: atom_id res chain seq x y z
N MET A 1 13.87 -14.23 -13.01
CA MET A 1 12.82 -15.13 -12.47
C MET A 1 11.48 -14.45 -12.73
N GLY A 2 10.94 -14.65 -13.94
CA GLY A 2 9.74 -13.97 -14.41
C GLY A 2 8.50 -14.80 -14.10
N ALA A 3 7.55 -14.22 -13.37
CA ALA A 3 6.27 -14.82 -13.08
C ALA A 3 5.47 -14.98 -14.39
N ARG A 4 5.25 -16.23 -14.81
CA ARG A 4 4.28 -16.56 -15.86
C ARG A 4 2.89 -16.54 -15.22
N GLN A 5 2.19 -15.43 -15.37
CA GLN A 5 0.78 -15.30 -14.97
C GLN A 5 -0.06 -16.13 -15.96
N LEU A 6 -0.39 -17.38 -15.59
CA LEU A 6 -1.36 -18.19 -16.32
C LEU A 6 -2.77 -17.70 -15.97
N TYR A 7 -3.43 -17.06 -16.92
CA TYR A 7 -4.86 -16.75 -16.84
C TYR A 7 -5.66 -18.05 -16.84
N ILE A 8 -6.26 -18.41 -15.70
CA ILE A 8 -7.30 -19.45 -15.65
C ILE A 8 -8.64 -18.71 -15.55
N HIS A 9 -9.37 -18.66 -16.65
CA HIS A 9 -10.72 -18.09 -16.68
C HIS A 9 -11.72 -19.15 -16.19
N PHE A 10 -12.12 -19.09 -14.93
CA PHE A 10 -13.13 -20.00 -14.37
C PHE A 10 -14.54 -19.51 -14.74
N LEU A 11 -15.13 -20.08 -15.79
CA LEU A 11 -16.56 -20.00 -16.06
C LEU A 11 -17.24 -21.25 -15.46
N ALA A 12 -17.82 -21.09 -14.28
CA ALA A 12 -18.55 -22.15 -13.57
C ALA A 12 -19.98 -22.28 -14.12
N VAL A 13 -20.12 -22.84 -15.32
CA VAL A 13 -21.39 -23.37 -15.82
C VAL A 13 -21.08 -24.70 -16.51
N SER A 14 -21.26 -25.81 -15.78
CA SER A 14 -20.79 -27.18 -16.08
C SER A 14 -19.28 -27.37 -15.84
N LEU A 15 -18.88 -28.35 -15.02
CA LEU A 15 -17.46 -28.64 -14.68
C LEU A 15 -16.67 -29.16 -15.91
N LYS A 16 -16.39 -28.29 -16.87
CA LYS A 16 -15.40 -28.51 -17.92
C LYS A 16 -14.34 -27.42 -17.78
N LEU A 17 -13.12 -27.84 -17.51
CA LEU A 17 -11.98 -26.95 -17.39
C LEU A 17 -11.33 -26.84 -18.76
N PHE A 18 -11.29 -25.62 -19.29
CA PHE A 18 -10.73 -25.35 -20.62
C PHE A 18 -9.36 -24.72 -20.48
N VAL A 19 -8.40 -25.17 -21.29
CA VAL A 19 -7.03 -24.67 -21.30
C VAL A 19 -6.63 -24.36 -22.74
N TYR A 20 -5.88 -23.26 -22.93
CA TYR A 20 -5.33 -22.93 -24.24
C TYR A 20 -4.42 -24.07 -24.73
N HIS A 21 -4.52 -24.45 -26.00
CA HIS A 21 -3.81 -25.62 -26.56
C HIS A 21 -2.32 -25.65 -26.19
N ARG A 22 -1.62 -24.51 -26.25
CA ARG A 22 -0.19 -24.42 -25.93
C ARG A 22 0.15 -24.60 -24.45
N CYS A 23 -0.82 -24.38 -23.57
CA CYS A 23 -0.72 -24.62 -22.13
C CYS A 23 -1.20 -26.03 -21.74
N HIS A 24 -2.06 -26.64 -22.57
CA HIS A 24 -2.56 -28.00 -22.36
C HIS A 24 -1.42 -29.02 -22.40
N GLU A 25 -0.52 -28.91 -23.39
CA GLU A 25 0.69 -29.75 -23.48
C GLU A 25 1.61 -29.60 -22.26
N VAL A 26 1.73 -28.39 -21.71
CA VAL A 26 2.56 -28.13 -20.51
C VAL A 26 1.95 -28.74 -19.26
N GLU A 27 0.63 -28.65 -19.10
CA GLU A 27 -0.09 -29.25 -17.98
C GLU A 27 -0.13 -30.80 -18.06
N GLU A 28 -0.22 -31.37 -19.26
CA GLU A 28 -0.15 -32.82 -19.48
C GLU A 28 1.21 -33.38 -19.03
N ASN A 29 2.29 -32.66 -19.33
CA ASN A 29 3.67 -33.04 -19.03
C ASN A 29 4.17 -32.63 -17.63
N ARG A 30 3.36 -31.98 -16.80
CA ARG A 30 3.75 -31.66 -15.40
C ARG A 30 4.03 -32.92 -14.58
N VAL A 31 4.90 -32.81 -13.58
CA VAL A 31 5.14 -33.88 -12.61
C VAL A 31 3.91 -34.06 -11.71
N GLU A 32 3.52 -35.29 -11.38
CA GLU A 32 2.27 -35.58 -10.65
C GLU A 32 2.16 -34.87 -9.28
N LYS A 33 3.31 -34.67 -8.60
CA LYS A 33 3.42 -33.88 -7.36
C LYS A 33 3.06 -32.39 -7.54
N GLU A 34 3.19 -31.88 -8.77
CA GLU A 34 2.91 -30.48 -9.13
C GLU A 34 1.54 -30.29 -9.76
N LYS A 35 0.84 -31.37 -10.10
CA LYS A 35 -0.52 -31.33 -10.67
C LYS A 35 -1.58 -30.98 -9.62
N HIS A 36 -1.33 -31.25 -8.33
CA HIS A 36 -2.29 -31.02 -7.25
C HIS A 36 -1.58 -30.49 -5.99
N PRO A 37 -1.81 -29.24 -5.57
CA PRO A 37 -1.25 -28.68 -4.33
C PRO A 37 -1.99 -29.14 -3.06
N VAL A 38 -3.12 -29.84 -3.20
CA VAL A 38 -3.99 -30.28 -2.09
C VAL A 38 -4.19 -31.80 -2.22
N ASN A 39 -4.18 -32.51 -1.08
CA ASN A 39 -4.19 -33.98 -0.96
C ASN A 39 -5.41 -34.70 -1.60
N GLN A 40 -6.31 -34.00 -2.27
CA GLN A 40 -7.41 -34.57 -3.03
C GLN A 40 -6.94 -34.84 -4.46
N LYS A 41 -6.79 -36.12 -4.80
CA LYS A 41 -6.33 -36.60 -6.12
C LYS A 41 -7.46 -36.61 -7.16
N GLU A 42 -8.33 -35.61 -7.17
CA GLU A 42 -9.35 -35.50 -8.21
C GLU A 42 -8.69 -34.97 -9.50
N LYS A 43 -8.44 -35.88 -10.45
CA LYS A 43 -7.94 -35.51 -11.78
C LYS A 43 -9.07 -34.84 -12.55
N HIS A 44 -9.05 -33.52 -12.60
CA HIS A 44 -9.94 -32.77 -13.48
C HIS A 44 -9.52 -32.95 -14.96
N VAL A 45 -10.48 -33.23 -15.84
CA VAL A 45 -10.23 -33.32 -17.28
C VAL A 45 -10.13 -31.92 -17.87
N LEU A 46 -8.97 -31.61 -18.47
CA LEU A 46 -8.71 -30.35 -19.18
C LEU A 46 -9.00 -30.51 -20.67
N TYR A 47 -9.85 -29.64 -21.21
CA TYR A 47 -10.20 -29.62 -22.63
C TYR A 47 -9.43 -28.51 -23.36
N PRO A 48 -8.68 -28.84 -24.43
CA PRO A 48 -7.98 -27.82 -25.20
C PRO A 48 -8.99 -26.94 -25.94
N VAL A 49 -8.79 -25.62 -25.90
CA VAL A 49 -9.53 -24.65 -26.70
C VAL A 49 -8.56 -23.90 -27.59
N ALA A 50 -8.87 -23.89 -28.89
CA ALA A 50 -8.26 -22.97 -29.83
C ALA A 50 -8.90 -21.59 -29.64
N ILE A 51 -8.13 -20.67 -29.07
CA ILE A 51 -8.49 -19.25 -29.02
C ILE A 51 -7.67 -18.58 -30.10
N ASP A 52 -8.33 -18.16 -31.17
CA ASP A 52 -7.71 -17.40 -32.25
C ASP A 52 -7.49 -15.95 -31.81
N ASN A 53 -6.39 -15.34 -32.25
CA ASN A 53 -6.03 -13.94 -31.97
C ASN A 53 -5.73 -13.60 -30.49
N ILE A 54 -5.07 -14.49 -29.74
CA ILE A 54 -4.46 -14.06 -28.46
C ILE A 54 -3.27 -13.14 -28.78
N PRO A 55 -3.28 -11.86 -28.33
CA PRO A 55 -2.11 -11.00 -28.44
C PRO A 55 -0.91 -11.69 -27.77
N THR A 56 0.21 -11.80 -28.48
CA THR A 56 1.45 -12.42 -27.96
C THR A 56 2.00 -11.70 -26.73
N GLU A 57 1.64 -10.43 -26.55
CA GLU A 57 1.96 -9.62 -25.39
C GLU A 57 0.70 -8.95 -24.84
N ILE A 58 0.35 -9.26 -23.60
CA ILE A 58 -0.61 -8.47 -22.83
C ILE A 58 0.16 -7.25 -22.34
N LYS A 59 -0.04 -6.11 -22.99
CA LYS A 59 0.51 -4.85 -22.53
C LYS A 59 -0.48 -4.23 -21.55
N ASP A 60 -0.21 -4.39 -20.26
CA ASP A 60 -0.90 -3.64 -19.23
C ASP A 60 -0.52 -2.15 -19.39
N ASN A 61 -1.51 -1.31 -19.68
CA ASN A 61 -1.29 0.12 -19.85
C ASN A 61 -1.43 0.86 -18.51
N ASP A 62 -1.91 0.19 -17.47
CA ASP A 62 -2.07 0.77 -16.15
C ASP A 62 -0.73 0.80 -15.41
N ASP A 63 -0.52 1.86 -14.63
CA ASP A 63 0.65 1.95 -13.76
C ASP A 63 0.60 0.87 -12.68
N ILE A 64 1.77 0.34 -12.30
CA ILE A 64 1.87 -0.62 -11.20
C ILE A 64 1.45 0.06 -9.90
N LEU A 65 0.29 -0.34 -9.36
CA LEU A 65 -0.20 0.05 -8.05
C LEU A 65 0.55 -0.72 -6.95
N GLU A 66 1.44 -0.04 -6.24
CA GLU A 66 2.10 -0.60 -5.06
C GLU A 66 1.22 -0.48 -3.82
N SER A 67 0.99 -1.59 -3.11
CA SER A 67 0.19 -1.61 -1.88
C SER A 67 0.73 -2.65 -0.90
N GLU A 68 1.09 -2.17 0.30
CA GLU A 68 1.67 -2.99 1.36
C GLU A 68 0.77 -4.15 1.82
N PHE A 69 -0.54 -4.04 1.59
CA PHE A 69 -1.50 -5.09 1.90
C PHE A 69 -1.36 -6.31 1.00
N PHE A 70 -0.80 -6.17 -0.20
CA PHE A 70 -0.69 -7.25 -1.19
C PHE A 70 0.73 -7.82 -1.31
N ASP A 71 1.70 -7.25 -0.59
CA ASP A 71 3.09 -7.73 -0.59
C ASP A 71 3.22 -9.14 -0.01
N THR A 72 2.37 -9.50 0.95
CA THR A 72 2.40 -10.82 1.59
C THR A 72 1.00 -11.32 1.92
N ARG A 73 0.84 -12.65 1.93
CA ARG A 73 -0.39 -13.31 2.41
C ARG A 73 -0.81 -12.80 3.80
N GLN A 74 0.15 -12.58 4.69
CA GLN A 74 -0.15 -12.16 6.06
C GLN A 74 -0.68 -10.72 6.13
N ALA A 75 -0.13 -9.80 5.33
CA ALA A 75 -0.62 -8.42 5.27
C ALA A 75 -2.06 -8.37 4.75
N PHE A 76 -2.35 -9.15 3.70
CA PHE A 76 -3.70 -9.26 3.14
C PHE A 76 -4.69 -9.85 4.17
N LEU A 77 -4.29 -10.91 4.87
CA LEU A 77 -5.11 -11.49 5.94
C LEU A 77 -5.37 -10.50 7.08
N SER A 78 -4.37 -9.70 7.45
CA SER A 78 -4.52 -8.69 8.51
C SER A 78 -5.52 -7.61 8.10
N LEU A 79 -5.49 -7.15 6.84
CA LEU A 79 -6.48 -6.24 6.27
C LEU A 79 -7.89 -6.83 6.36
N CYS A 80 -8.06 -8.08 5.91
CA CYS A 80 -9.35 -8.76 5.92
C CYS A 80 -9.88 -8.98 7.34
N GLN A 81 -9.02 -9.39 8.28
CA GLN A 81 -9.41 -9.59 9.68
C GLN A 81 -9.79 -8.26 10.34
N GLY A 82 -8.96 -7.22 10.18
CA GLY A 82 -9.18 -5.92 10.79
C GLY A 82 -10.45 -5.21 10.32
N ASN A 83 -10.90 -5.46 9.10
CA ASN A 83 -12.14 -4.88 8.54
C ASN A 83 -13.29 -5.88 8.41
N HIS A 84 -13.10 -7.09 8.94
CA HIS A 84 -14.11 -8.14 8.94
C HIS A 84 -14.62 -8.47 7.51
N TYR A 85 -13.70 -8.46 6.55
CA TYR A 85 -13.99 -8.86 5.18
C TYR A 85 -14.27 -10.35 5.11
N GLN A 86 -15.41 -10.67 4.52
CA GLN A 86 -15.99 -12.01 4.52
C GLN A 86 -16.34 -12.43 3.09
N TYR A 87 -16.16 -13.72 2.81
CA TYR A 87 -16.35 -14.33 1.49
C TYR A 87 -17.30 -15.54 1.52
N ASP A 88 -18.02 -15.74 2.63
CA ASP A 88 -18.98 -16.83 2.85
C ASP A 88 -20.27 -16.66 2.03
N THR A 89 -20.63 -15.43 1.66
CA THR A 89 -21.78 -15.16 0.79
C THR A 89 -21.38 -14.26 -0.37
N LEU A 90 -22.09 -14.36 -1.50
CA LEU A 90 -21.85 -13.50 -2.67
C LEU A 90 -21.97 -12.01 -2.32
N ARG A 91 -22.92 -11.64 -1.46
CA ARG A 91 -23.12 -10.26 -1.01
C ARG A 91 -21.87 -9.75 -0.27
N ARG A 92 -21.38 -10.52 0.70
CA ARG A 92 -20.20 -10.16 1.50
C ARG A 92 -18.92 -10.17 0.66
N ALA A 93 -18.78 -11.11 -0.26
CA ALA A 93 -17.66 -11.15 -1.19
C ALA A 93 -17.61 -9.90 -2.10
N LYS A 94 -18.75 -9.50 -2.68
CA LYS A 94 -18.84 -8.27 -3.49
C LYS A 94 -18.45 -7.03 -2.69
N HIS A 95 -18.97 -6.90 -1.46
CA HIS A 95 -18.65 -5.79 -0.59
C HIS A 95 -17.16 -5.75 -0.22
N SER A 96 -16.62 -6.88 0.25
CA SER A 96 -15.21 -7.01 0.64
C SER A 96 -14.27 -6.68 -0.51
N SER A 97 -14.52 -7.22 -1.71
CA SER A 97 -13.73 -6.91 -2.90
C SER A 97 -13.83 -5.43 -3.30
N MET A 98 -15.03 -4.83 -3.20
CA MET A 98 -15.21 -3.40 -3.47
C MET A 98 -14.43 -2.53 -2.48
N MET A 99 -14.45 -2.87 -1.19
CA MET A 99 -13.70 -2.13 -0.18
C MET A 99 -12.18 -2.25 -0.36
N ILE A 100 -11.71 -3.43 -0.75
CA ILE A 100 -10.29 -3.64 -1.09
C ILE A 100 -9.88 -2.77 -2.29
N LEU A 101 -10.70 -2.73 -3.35
CA LEU A 101 -10.47 -1.83 -4.50
C LEU A 101 -10.50 -0.36 -4.07
N TYR A 102 -11.43 0.02 -3.21
CA TYR A 102 -11.48 1.37 -2.67
C TYR A 102 -10.16 1.75 -1.98
N HIS A 103 -9.62 0.91 -1.10
CA HIS A 103 -8.33 1.19 -0.44
C HIS A 103 -7.14 1.21 -1.41
N LEU A 104 -7.17 0.39 -2.47
CA LEU A 104 -6.15 0.42 -3.54
C LEU A 104 -6.12 1.77 -4.27
N HIS A 105 -7.30 2.32 -4.61
CA HIS A 105 -7.39 3.61 -5.29
C HIS A 105 -7.23 4.82 -4.34
N ASN A 106 -7.29 4.58 -3.02
CA ASN A 106 -7.26 5.60 -1.97
C ASN A 106 -6.20 5.30 -0.89
N PRO A 107 -4.90 5.23 -1.22
CA PRO A 107 -3.86 4.78 -0.29
C PRO A 107 -3.60 5.72 0.90
N THR A 108 -4.16 6.94 0.87
CA THR A 108 -4.10 7.89 1.98
C THR A 108 -5.22 7.71 3.00
N VAL A 109 -6.26 6.94 2.65
CA VAL A 109 -7.36 6.62 3.57
C VAL A 109 -6.91 5.49 4.49
N PRO A 110 -7.05 5.65 5.83
CA PRO A 110 -6.74 4.59 6.77
C PRO A 110 -7.51 3.32 6.44
N ALA A 111 -6.78 2.22 6.25
CA ALA A 111 -7.37 0.92 5.95
C ALA A 111 -7.87 0.18 7.19
N PHE A 112 -7.75 0.76 8.37
CA PHE A 112 -8.23 0.20 9.62
C PHE A 112 -8.99 1.29 10.38
N ALA A 113 -10.06 0.87 11.08
CA ALA A 113 -10.75 1.75 12.01
C ALA A 113 -9.76 2.26 13.07
N MET A 114 -9.77 3.57 13.30
CA MET A 114 -8.92 4.17 14.33
C MET A 114 -9.62 4.01 15.68
N ALA A 115 -8.90 3.57 16.71
CA ALA A 115 -9.45 3.43 18.06
C ALA A 115 -9.10 4.64 18.93
N CYS A 116 -9.98 4.96 19.87
CA CYS A 116 -9.71 5.97 20.89
C CYS A 116 -8.56 5.51 21.81
N ALA A 117 -7.51 6.32 21.95
CA ALA A 117 -6.36 6.01 22.82
C ALA A 117 -6.72 5.88 24.31
N ILE A 118 -7.91 6.34 24.71
CA ILE A 118 -8.38 6.32 26.11
C ILE A 118 -9.36 5.16 26.34
N CYS A 119 -10.44 5.07 25.56
CA CYS A 119 -11.50 4.07 25.76
C CYS A 119 -11.42 2.87 24.80
N GLN A 120 -10.47 2.87 23.87
CA GLN A 120 -10.25 1.84 22.82
C GLN A 120 -11.43 1.60 21.88
N GLN A 121 -12.49 2.39 21.99
CA GLN A 121 -13.63 2.29 21.10
C GLN A 121 -13.30 2.84 19.72
N GLU A 122 -13.81 2.19 18.67
CA GLU A 122 -13.64 2.64 17.30
C GLU A 122 -14.20 4.05 17.11
N LEU A 123 -13.41 4.89 16.44
CA LEU A 123 -13.76 6.25 16.09
C LEU A 123 -14.41 6.25 14.71
N GLU A 124 -15.63 6.78 14.63
CA GLU A 124 -16.29 7.01 13.36
C GLU A 124 -15.46 7.93 12.45
N THR A 125 -15.51 7.66 11.15
CA THR A 125 -14.80 8.44 10.12
C THR A 125 -15.23 9.91 10.24
N ALA A 126 -14.24 10.80 10.42
CA ALA A 126 -14.40 12.25 10.55
C ALA A 126 -14.93 12.78 11.90
N GLN A 127 -15.00 11.95 12.95
CA GLN A 127 -15.24 12.41 14.31
C GLN A 127 -14.01 12.18 15.21
N GLY A 128 -13.85 13.04 16.22
CA GLY A 128 -12.78 12.95 17.21
C GLY A 128 -11.61 13.91 16.98
N TRP A 129 -10.63 13.79 17.88
CA TRP A 129 -9.50 14.70 18.01
C TRP A 129 -8.20 13.94 17.83
N ARG A 130 -7.22 14.57 17.17
CA ARG A 130 -5.93 13.97 16.83
C ARG A 130 -4.76 14.81 17.29
N CYS A 131 -3.72 14.17 17.81
CA CYS A 131 -2.41 14.79 17.97
C CYS A 131 -1.60 14.66 16.66
N GLU A 132 -1.06 15.76 16.13
CA GLU A 132 -0.17 15.71 14.95
C GLU A 132 1.28 15.30 15.29
N VAL A 133 1.64 15.30 16.58
CA VAL A 133 3.00 15.01 17.05
C VAL A 133 3.15 13.55 17.46
N CYS A 134 2.17 13.02 18.19
CA CYS A 134 2.15 11.63 18.64
C CYS A 134 1.47 10.74 17.60
N PRO A 135 2.19 9.77 16.99
CA PRO A 135 1.56 8.80 16.11
C PRO A 135 0.51 8.00 16.88
N ASP A 136 -0.61 7.71 16.22
CA ASP A 136 -1.72 6.89 16.73
C ASP A 136 -2.39 7.42 18.02
N TYR A 137 -2.24 8.71 18.32
CA TYR A 137 -2.94 9.35 19.44
C TYR A 137 -4.19 10.09 18.96
N ASP A 138 -5.28 9.35 18.94
CA ASP A 138 -6.59 9.79 18.51
C ASP A 138 -7.61 9.54 19.63
N VAL A 139 -8.49 10.49 19.90
CA VAL A 139 -9.42 10.45 21.06
C VAL A 139 -10.83 10.84 20.64
N CYS A 140 -11.83 10.12 21.16
CA CYS A 140 -13.23 10.42 20.87
C CYS A 140 -13.70 11.70 21.57
N ASN A 141 -14.78 12.31 21.09
CA ASN A 141 -15.35 13.53 21.68
C ASN A 141 -15.67 13.35 23.18
N ALA A 142 -16.20 12.18 23.56
CA ALA A 142 -16.56 11.88 24.95
C ALA A 142 -15.34 11.74 25.88
N CYS A 143 -14.18 11.32 25.37
CA CYS A 143 -12.95 11.29 26.15
C CYS A 143 -12.27 12.66 26.16
N TYR A 144 -12.38 13.41 25.06
CA TYR A 144 -11.88 14.79 24.97
C TYR A 144 -12.59 15.72 25.96
N SER A 145 -13.91 15.64 26.05
CA SER A 145 -14.72 16.49 26.96
C SER A 145 -14.44 16.24 28.45
N LYS A 146 -13.90 15.07 28.81
CA LYS A 146 -13.52 14.73 30.20
C LYS A 146 -12.21 15.38 30.66
N GLY A 147 -11.53 16.10 29.77
CA GLY A 147 -10.23 16.69 30.03
C GLY A 147 -9.12 15.67 29.80
N ILE A 148 -8.21 15.98 28.88
CA ILE A 148 -7.09 15.11 28.53
C ILE A 148 -5.79 15.75 29.01
N ASN A 149 -5.01 14.97 29.75
CA ASN A 149 -3.67 15.37 30.14
C ASN A 149 -2.65 14.82 29.12
N HIS A 150 -2.52 15.52 27.99
CA HIS A 150 -1.60 15.17 26.91
C HIS A 150 -0.68 16.38 26.60
N PRO A 151 0.65 16.21 26.50
CA PRO A 151 1.61 17.31 26.41
C PRO A 151 1.59 18.08 25.07
N HIS A 152 0.88 17.61 24.06
CA HIS A 152 0.74 18.27 22.76
C HIS A 152 -0.68 18.76 22.54
N SER A 153 -0.83 19.83 21.75
CA SER A 153 -2.14 20.31 21.34
C SER A 153 -2.83 19.27 20.44
N ILE A 154 -4.11 19.01 20.71
CA ILE A 154 -4.94 18.05 19.98
C ILE A 154 -5.92 18.86 19.12
N ILE A 155 -6.03 18.53 17.83
CA ILE A 155 -6.86 19.26 16.86
C ILE A 155 -8.08 18.42 16.44
N SER A 156 -9.18 19.08 16.08
CA SER A 156 -10.38 18.40 15.55
C SER A 156 -10.11 17.82 14.17
N ARG A 157 -10.60 16.61 13.90
CA ARG A 157 -10.54 16.04 12.55
C ARG A 157 -11.43 16.84 11.58
N PRO A 158 -10.97 17.09 10.34
CA PRO A 158 -11.81 17.72 9.33
C PRO A 158 -12.95 16.78 8.89
N SER A 159 -14.17 17.33 8.77
CA SER A 159 -15.37 16.59 8.33
C SER A 159 -15.21 16.08 6.89
N ALA A 160 -15.62 14.84 6.63
CA ALA A 160 -15.46 14.17 5.33
C ALA A 160 -16.40 14.70 4.22
N THR A 161 -17.35 15.58 4.53
CA THR A 161 -18.42 15.94 3.59
C THR A 161 -17.98 16.78 2.39
N ASP A 162 -16.88 17.55 2.47
CA ASP A 162 -16.40 18.37 1.34
C ASP A 162 -15.17 17.80 0.62
N SER A 163 -14.62 16.69 1.11
CA SER A 163 -13.25 16.26 0.75
C SER A 163 -13.18 15.02 -0.13
N VAL A 164 -14.18 14.14 -0.12
CA VAL A 164 -14.02 12.78 -0.69
C VAL A 164 -14.10 12.76 -2.22
N VAL A 165 -14.87 13.64 -2.85
CA VAL A 165 -15.02 13.67 -4.31
C VAL A 165 -13.93 14.51 -4.99
N GLN A 166 -13.35 15.50 -4.29
CA GLN A 166 -12.25 16.30 -4.85
C GLN A 166 -10.87 15.68 -4.59
N ASN A 167 -10.64 14.96 -3.49
CA ASN A 167 -9.28 14.55 -3.11
C ASN A 167 -8.71 13.34 -3.86
N THR A 168 -9.51 12.50 -4.52
CA THR A 168 -8.99 11.33 -5.24
C THR A 168 -8.33 11.72 -6.56
N GLN A 169 -9.03 12.54 -7.35
CA GLN A 169 -8.48 13.10 -8.58
C GLN A 169 -7.36 14.10 -8.26
N THR A 170 -7.52 14.92 -7.22
CA THR A 170 -6.50 15.93 -6.86
C THR A 170 -5.23 15.30 -6.29
N ASN A 171 -5.26 14.22 -5.52
CA ASN A 171 -4.03 13.60 -4.97
C ASN A 171 -3.26 12.75 -5.99
N GLN A 172 -3.94 12.04 -6.89
CA GLN A 172 -3.29 11.33 -7.98
C GLN A 172 -2.69 12.32 -9.00
N ILE A 173 -3.44 13.37 -9.35
CA ILE A 173 -2.94 14.47 -10.18
C ILE A 173 -1.81 15.21 -9.47
N GLN A 174 -1.89 15.50 -8.17
CA GLN A 174 -0.82 16.20 -7.44
C GLN A 174 0.47 15.37 -7.30
N ASN A 175 0.40 14.05 -7.12
CA ASN A 175 1.60 13.20 -7.03
C ASN A 175 2.28 13.00 -8.40
N ALA A 176 1.50 12.76 -9.46
CA ALA A 176 2.01 12.72 -10.83
C ALA A 176 2.58 14.09 -11.26
N GLN A 177 1.86 15.18 -10.95
CA GLN A 177 2.35 16.55 -11.18
C GLN A 177 3.57 16.87 -10.32
N LEU A 178 3.72 16.37 -9.09
CA LEU A 178 4.87 16.68 -8.25
C LEU A 178 6.18 16.09 -8.81
N ARG A 179 6.14 14.90 -9.39
CA ARG A 179 7.30 14.28 -10.06
C ARG A 179 7.77 15.14 -11.23
N GLU A 180 6.84 15.52 -12.09
CA GLU A 180 7.11 16.39 -13.25
C GLU A 180 7.51 17.81 -12.81
N VAL A 181 6.90 18.35 -11.74
CA VAL A 181 7.20 19.69 -11.20
C VAL A 181 8.57 19.75 -10.56
N LEU A 182 9.00 18.75 -9.80
CA LEU A 182 10.33 18.77 -9.19
C LEU A 182 11.42 18.56 -10.24
N LEU A 183 11.22 17.66 -11.20
CA LEU A 183 12.14 17.52 -12.33
C LEU A 183 12.19 18.81 -13.16
N HIS A 184 11.04 19.40 -13.48
CA HIS A 184 10.93 20.70 -14.13
C HIS A 184 11.61 21.81 -13.31
N VAL A 185 11.37 21.92 -12.01
CA VAL A 185 11.98 22.96 -11.16
C VAL A 185 13.49 22.87 -11.15
N MET A 186 14.05 21.66 -11.16
CA MET A 186 15.49 21.41 -11.17
C MET A 186 16.14 21.66 -12.53
N THR A 187 15.39 21.61 -13.63
CA THR A 187 15.90 21.82 -15.01
C THR A 187 15.46 23.13 -15.64
N CYS A 188 14.46 23.80 -15.08
CA CYS A 188 13.90 25.04 -15.59
C CYS A 188 14.81 26.23 -15.23
N CYS A 189 15.36 26.89 -16.23
CA CYS A 189 16.20 28.08 -16.07
C CYS A 189 15.44 29.41 -16.29
N THR A 190 14.15 29.37 -16.62
CA THR A 190 13.37 30.57 -16.92
C THR A 190 12.97 31.34 -15.66
N ALA A 191 13.13 32.67 -15.70
CA ALA A 191 12.78 33.57 -14.61
C ALA A 191 11.27 33.77 -14.45
N GLN A 192 10.51 33.69 -15.55
CA GLN A 192 9.05 33.79 -15.59
C GLN A 192 8.45 32.48 -16.10
N CYS A 193 8.58 31.43 -15.29
CA CYS A 193 7.97 30.14 -15.61
C CYS A 193 6.45 30.21 -15.39
N GLN A 194 5.67 29.81 -16.40
CA GLN A 194 4.21 29.78 -16.33
C GLN A 194 3.66 28.65 -15.43
N TYR A 195 4.53 27.73 -14.97
CA TYR A 195 4.10 26.64 -14.12
C TYR A 195 3.74 27.16 -12.71
N PRO A 196 2.49 27.01 -12.23
CA PRO A 196 1.92 27.76 -11.09
C PRO A 196 2.67 27.65 -9.75
N ARG A 197 3.57 26.68 -9.58
CA ARG A 197 4.33 26.43 -8.34
C ARG A 197 5.85 26.43 -8.50
N CYS A 198 6.38 26.62 -9.72
CA CYS A 198 7.81 26.51 -10.00
C CYS A 198 8.65 27.56 -9.24
N ARG A 199 8.20 28.83 -9.24
CA ARG A 199 8.91 29.94 -8.56
C ARG A 199 8.98 29.74 -7.04
N VAL A 200 7.88 29.30 -6.44
CA VAL A 200 7.79 29.06 -4.98
C VAL A 200 8.71 27.93 -4.55
N ILE A 201 8.70 26.80 -5.27
CA ILE A 201 9.54 25.64 -4.96
C ILE A 201 11.02 25.97 -5.18
N LYS A 202 11.40 26.68 -6.25
CA LYS A 202 12.77 27.20 -6.44
C LYS A 202 13.24 28.06 -5.28
N GLY A 203 12.35 28.92 -4.76
CA GLY A 203 12.63 29.74 -3.59
C GLY A 203 12.92 28.91 -2.34
N LEU A 204 12.13 27.86 -2.09
CA LEU A 204 12.35 26.94 -0.96
C LEU A 204 13.68 26.18 -1.09
N ILE A 205 14.01 25.69 -2.29
CA ILE A 205 15.27 24.99 -2.54
C ILE A 205 16.45 25.93 -2.34
N ARG A 206 16.43 27.13 -2.95
CA ARG A 206 17.49 28.12 -2.80
C ARG A 206 17.69 28.51 -1.34
N HIS A 207 16.59 28.74 -0.61
CA HIS A 207 16.64 29.02 0.82
C HIS A 207 17.31 27.87 1.58
N GLY A 208 16.87 26.63 1.39
CA GLY A 208 17.40 25.49 2.15
C GLY A 208 18.86 25.15 1.85
N LEU A 209 19.39 25.55 0.68
CA LEU A 209 20.81 25.38 0.35
C LEU A 209 21.73 26.35 1.12
N VAL A 210 21.23 27.52 1.54
CA VAL A 210 22.04 28.55 2.23
C VAL A 210 21.63 28.77 3.69
N CYS A 211 20.47 28.25 4.10
CA CYS A 211 19.91 28.45 5.42
C CYS A 211 20.65 27.62 6.48
N LYS A 212 21.14 28.30 7.53
CA LYS A 212 21.82 27.70 8.69
C LYS A 212 20.94 27.63 9.94
N THR A 213 19.70 28.12 9.87
CA THR A 213 18.80 28.27 11.01
C THR A 213 18.21 26.92 11.43
N ARG A 214 18.42 26.53 12.69
CA ARG A 214 17.78 25.34 13.28
C ARG A 214 16.26 25.56 13.38
N GLY A 215 15.47 24.57 12.97
CA GLY A 215 14.00 24.60 13.08
C GLY A 215 13.27 25.43 12.01
N CYS A 216 13.95 25.94 10.99
CA CYS A 216 13.33 26.77 9.94
C CYS A 216 12.14 26.09 9.24
N ILE A 217 11.01 26.80 9.18
CA ILE A 217 9.76 26.34 8.55
C ILE A 217 9.93 26.12 7.05
N ALA A 218 10.62 27.02 6.34
CA ALA A 218 10.88 26.89 4.91
C ALA A 218 11.76 25.65 4.60
N CYS A 219 12.78 25.41 5.42
CA CYS A 219 13.58 24.18 5.33
C CYS A 219 12.75 22.93 5.59
N LYS A 220 11.89 22.92 6.61
CA LYS A 220 10.98 21.79 6.87
C LYS A 220 10.08 21.48 5.67
N LYS A 221 9.51 22.52 5.03
CA LYS A 221 8.71 22.37 3.80
C LYS A 221 9.52 21.79 2.64
N MET A 222 10.74 22.30 2.40
CA MET A 222 11.66 21.76 1.38
C MET A 222 11.98 20.28 1.64
N TRP A 223 12.35 19.92 2.86
CA TRP A 223 12.66 18.53 3.22
C TRP A 223 11.45 17.60 3.10
N SER A 224 10.23 18.10 3.33
CA SER A 224 9.00 17.36 3.08
C SER A 224 8.87 17.00 1.60
N LEU A 225 9.11 17.96 0.70
CA LEU A 225 9.06 17.74 -0.75
C LEU A 225 10.11 16.72 -1.21
N PHE A 226 11.35 16.80 -0.70
CA PHE A 226 12.39 15.83 -1.04
C PHE A 226 12.06 14.42 -0.54
N ARG A 227 11.52 14.29 0.69
CA ARG A 227 11.08 12.99 1.23
C ARG A 227 9.97 12.38 0.40
N LEU A 228 8.95 13.17 0.03
CA LEU A 228 7.85 12.72 -0.81
C LEU A 228 8.37 12.23 -2.17
N HIS A 229 9.21 13.02 -2.85
CA HIS A 229 9.83 12.61 -4.11
C HIS A 229 10.64 11.31 -3.98
N SER A 230 11.52 11.22 -2.98
CA SER A 230 12.42 10.07 -2.83
C SER A 230 11.71 8.76 -2.52
N ARG A 231 10.51 8.77 -1.91
CA ARG A 231 9.70 7.56 -1.72
C ARG A 231 9.20 6.97 -3.03
N ASN A 232 8.91 7.82 -4.00
CA ASN A 232 8.32 7.44 -5.29
C ASN A 232 9.36 7.41 -6.44
N CYS A 233 10.57 7.89 -6.20
CA CYS A 233 11.61 7.99 -7.22
C CYS A 233 12.35 6.66 -7.41
N ARG A 234 12.26 6.08 -8.62
CA ARG A 234 13.05 4.90 -9.01
C ARG A 234 14.27 5.22 -9.87
N ASP A 235 14.37 6.44 -10.39
CA ASP A 235 15.44 6.88 -11.31
C ASP A 235 16.83 6.87 -10.62
N PRO A 236 17.78 6.04 -11.08
CA PRO A 236 19.14 6.00 -10.53
C PRO A 236 19.97 7.26 -10.82
N GLN A 237 19.62 8.04 -11.84
CA GLN A 237 20.31 9.29 -12.22
C GLN A 237 19.53 10.55 -11.81
N CYS A 238 18.65 10.42 -10.82
CA CYS A 238 17.81 11.51 -10.36
C CYS A 238 18.63 12.75 -9.94
N LYS A 239 18.27 13.92 -10.50
CA LYS A 239 18.93 15.22 -10.25
C LYS A 239 18.42 15.95 -9.00
N VAL A 240 17.37 15.45 -8.35
CA VAL A 240 16.82 16.09 -7.14
C VAL A 240 17.83 15.96 -5.99
N PRO A 241 18.24 17.07 -5.35
CA PRO A 241 19.20 17.05 -4.25
C PRO A 241 18.73 16.11 -3.14
N LYS A 242 19.66 15.37 -2.54
CA LYS A 242 19.40 14.43 -1.43
C LYS A 242 18.46 13.26 -1.73
N CYS A 243 17.93 13.14 -2.95
CA CYS A 243 17.05 12.02 -3.32
C CYS A 243 17.72 10.65 -3.10
N ARG A 244 18.97 10.48 -3.58
CA ARG A 244 19.73 9.23 -3.42
C ARG A 244 19.94 8.85 -1.95
N GLU A 245 20.30 9.82 -1.11
CA GLU A 245 20.51 9.60 0.33
C GLU A 245 19.21 9.23 1.03
N LEU A 246 18.11 9.93 0.73
CA LEU A 246 16.80 9.67 1.31
C LEU A 246 16.24 8.31 0.87
N ARG A 247 16.42 7.91 -0.40
CA ARG A 247 16.08 6.57 -0.89
C ARG A 247 16.82 5.47 -0.14
N ALA A 248 18.13 5.63 0.02
CA ALA A 248 18.95 4.67 0.77
C ALA A 248 18.50 4.58 2.24
N HIS A 249 18.18 5.73 2.86
CA HIS A 249 17.66 5.77 4.22
C HIS A 249 16.32 5.03 4.35
N PHE A 250 15.38 5.25 3.43
CA PHE A 250 14.09 4.55 3.45
C PHE A 250 14.26 3.04 3.21
N SER A 251 15.11 2.64 2.25
CA SER A 251 15.41 1.24 1.99
C SER A 251 16.01 0.53 3.21
N ARG A 252 16.97 1.15 3.91
CA ARG A 252 17.54 0.61 5.15
C ARG A 252 16.50 0.48 6.26
N LYS A 253 15.64 1.50 6.42
CA LYS A 253 14.58 1.48 7.42
C LYS A 253 13.57 0.37 7.15
N GLN A 254 13.23 0.15 5.88
CA GLN A 254 12.36 -0.94 5.45
C GLN A 254 13.00 -2.31 5.74
N GLN A 255 14.26 -2.50 5.35
CA GLN A 255 15.00 -3.73 5.63
C GLN A 255 15.07 -4.04 7.13
N GLN A 256 15.31 -3.02 7.97
CA GLN A 256 15.33 -3.21 9.41
C GLN A 256 13.96 -3.62 9.98
N ALA A 257 12.87 -3.02 9.48
CA ALA A 257 11.52 -3.40 9.86
C ALA A 257 11.21 -4.85 9.45
N ASP A 258 11.59 -5.24 8.23
CA ASP A 258 11.39 -6.60 7.72
C ASP A 258 12.21 -7.64 8.49
N SER A 259 13.47 -7.34 8.84
CA SER A 259 14.30 -8.19 9.68
C SER A 259 13.67 -8.42 11.06
N ARG A 260 13.14 -7.36 11.69
CA ARG A 260 12.45 -7.47 12.99
C ARG A 260 11.18 -8.31 12.88
N ARG A 261 10.38 -8.11 11.83
CA ARG A 261 9.18 -8.91 11.56
C ARG A 261 9.52 -10.39 11.37
N ARG A 262 10.55 -10.70 10.58
CA ARG A 262 11.02 -12.09 10.35
C ARG A 262 11.50 -12.75 11.64
N ALA A 263 12.27 -12.04 12.47
CA ALA A 263 12.74 -12.55 13.75
C ALA A 263 11.56 -12.87 14.70
N ALA A 264 10.58 -11.97 14.80
CA ALA A 264 9.39 -12.18 15.61
C ALA A 264 8.57 -13.41 15.15
N VAL A 265 8.41 -13.60 13.84
CA VAL A 265 7.71 -14.78 13.30
C VAL A 265 8.47 -16.07 13.62
N MET A 266 9.80 -16.07 13.46
CA MET A 266 10.62 -17.25 13.80
C MET A 266 10.54 -17.60 15.28
N GLU A 267 10.44 -16.61 16.17
CA GLU A 267 10.21 -16.81 17.60
C GLU A 267 8.86 -17.49 17.87
N MET A 268 7.77 -16.97 17.28
CA MET A 268 6.43 -17.53 17.45
C MET A 268 6.33 -18.98 16.94
N VAL A 269 7.02 -19.31 15.84
CA VAL A 269 7.08 -20.68 15.32
C VAL A 269 7.83 -21.61 16.28
N ARG A 270 8.95 -21.13 16.87
CA ARG A 270 9.72 -21.91 17.84
C ARG A 270 8.91 -22.23 19.10
N GLN A 271 8.17 -21.24 19.62
CA GLN A 271 7.31 -21.41 20.79
C GLN A 271 6.22 -22.45 20.54
N ARG A 272 5.52 -22.38 19.39
CA ARG A 272 4.49 -23.37 19.02
C ARG A 272 5.05 -24.78 18.85
N ALA A 273 6.27 -24.93 18.34
CA ALA A 273 6.91 -26.25 18.23
C ALA A 273 7.21 -26.84 19.62
N ALA A 274 7.67 -26.01 20.56
CA ALA A 274 7.92 -26.44 21.94
C ALA A 274 6.63 -26.85 22.68
N ASP A 275 5.55 -26.09 22.50
CA ASP A 275 4.25 -26.39 23.10
C ASP A 275 3.65 -27.70 22.58
N THR A 276 3.84 -27.99 21.28
CA THR A 276 3.35 -29.22 20.65
C THR A 276 4.09 -30.45 21.20
N THR A 277 5.40 -30.34 21.44
CA THR A 277 6.21 -31.42 22.03
C THR A 277 5.94 -31.65 23.53
N ALA A 278 5.41 -30.65 24.24
CA ALA A 278 5.04 -30.77 25.64
C ALA A 278 3.63 -31.39 25.86
N SER A 279 2.79 -31.42 24.82
CA SER A 279 1.38 -31.83 24.90
C SER A 279 1.07 -33.29 24.53
N THR A 280 2.08 -34.11 24.18
CA THR A 280 1.90 -35.56 23.97
C THR A 280 2.09 -36.31 25.31
N PRO A 281 1.02 -36.85 25.93
CA PRO A 281 1.14 -37.73 27.08
C PRO A 281 1.46 -39.16 26.61
N GLU A 282 2.33 -39.85 27.35
CA GLU A 282 2.53 -41.33 27.27
C GLU A 282 1.27 -42.10 27.68
#